data_AF-A0A920AH85-F1
#
_entry.id   AF-A0A920AH85-F1
#
_cell.length_a   1.000
_cell.length_b   1.000
_cell.length_c   1.000
_cell.angle_alpha   90.00
_cell.angle_beta   90.00
_cell.angle_gamma   90.00
#
_symmetry.space_group_name_H-M   'P 1'
#
loop_
_entity.id
_entity.type
_entity.pdbx_description
1 polymer ?
#
loop_
_entity_poly.entity_id
_entity_poly.type
_entity_poly.pdbx_seq_one_letter_code
_entity_poly.pdbx_strand_id
1 'polypeptide(L)'
;MFGVEPLQQYLLPLGNGRLQALSVAWDTRPKSEGGQRWYHLYPDEPIAAGDPLHWTGGFFNWNTSCAECHSTDVEKRYDAGNDRFDTHYEQIDVGCEACHGPGSEHVALANAGSLSAAQTGFAMSLKARGAWQWAEGADIAQRSEPLTTNHQIDSCARCHARRGTLGEYHPGKPLLDTHRLAIIEEPLYWPDGQIRDEVYVYGSFIQSKMHQAGVACTNCHNPHSNQLVAEGNGVCAQCHLASTYDNPTHHRHPFASAGSACVDCHMPSQLYMGVDSRRDHSMRIPRPDLSMSTGAPNACNQCHTDHSADWAYSALVDWGVRFADRRNHPARAFTQLAAVTCAPHRCC
;
A
#
# COMPACT_ATOMS: atom_id res chain seq x y z
N MET A 1 11.25 19.20 -7.80
CA MET A 1 10.78 18.71 -6.49
C MET A 1 9.71 17.68 -6.77
N PHE A 2 9.67 16.58 -6.02
CA PHE A 2 8.69 15.50 -6.15
C PHE A 2 8.13 15.14 -4.78
N GLY A 3 6.86 14.73 -4.73
CA GLY A 3 6.09 14.60 -3.49
C GLY A 3 5.44 15.93 -3.09
N VAL A 4 4.36 15.88 -2.30
CA VAL A 4 3.67 17.09 -1.78
C VAL A 4 3.49 16.95 -0.28
N GLU A 5 2.82 15.90 0.16
CA GLU A 5 2.59 15.55 1.56
C GLU A 5 2.74 14.03 1.72
N PRO A 6 3.36 13.52 2.80
CA PRO A 6 3.93 14.24 3.96
C PRO A 6 5.38 14.70 3.78
N LEU A 7 6.01 14.40 2.64
CA LEU A 7 7.40 14.80 2.38
C LEU A 7 7.64 15.20 0.92
N GLN A 8 8.66 16.02 0.73
CA GLN A 8 9.17 16.46 -0.56
C GLN A 8 10.63 16.08 -0.70
N GLN A 9 10.99 15.56 -1.87
CA GLN A 9 12.38 15.32 -2.25
C GLN A 9 12.74 16.11 -3.51
N TYR A 10 14.03 16.36 -3.70
CA TYR A 10 14.53 17.22 -4.77
C TYR A 10 15.31 16.39 -5.78
N LEU A 11 15.05 16.66 -7.06
CA LEU A 11 15.71 16.01 -8.18
C LEU A 11 16.84 16.90 -8.68
N LEU A 12 18.03 16.33 -8.78
CA LEU A 12 19.21 16.98 -9.33
C LEU A 12 19.64 16.31 -10.64
N PRO A 13 19.87 17.08 -11.72
CA PRO A 13 20.46 16.53 -12.93
C PRO A 13 21.95 16.24 -12.72
N LEU A 14 22.37 14.99 -12.97
CA LEU A 14 23.79 14.60 -12.90
C LEU A 14 24.43 14.34 -14.28
N GLY A 15 23.75 14.71 -15.36
CA GLY A 15 24.19 14.46 -16.74
C GLY A 15 23.58 13.18 -17.33
N ASN A 16 23.77 12.96 -18.63
CA ASN A 16 23.22 11.82 -19.38
C ASN A 16 21.71 11.58 -19.14
N GLY A 17 20.94 12.66 -18.96
CA GLY A 17 19.50 12.62 -18.71
C GLY A 17 19.07 12.02 -17.36
N ARG A 18 20.02 11.72 -16.46
CA ARG A 18 19.72 11.20 -15.13
C ARG A 18 19.25 12.30 -14.20
N LEU A 19 18.12 12.07 -13.56
CA LEU A 19 17.63 12.86 -12.42
C LEU A 19 17.78 12.03 -11.15
N GLN A 20 18.53 12.55 -10.18
CA GLN A 20 18.75 11.89 -8.89
C GLN A 20 17.94 12.56 -7.78
N ALA A 21 17.19 11.76 -7.03
CA ALA A 21 16.58 12.17 -5.78
C ALA A 21 17.63 12.32 -4.68
N LEU A 22 17.52 13.36 -3.86
CA LEU A 22 18.35 13.49 -2.66
C LEU A 22 17.86 12.53 -1.55
N SER A 23 18.82 12.01 -0.77
CA SER A 23 18.53 11.28 0.48
C SER A 23 18.10 12.21 1.63
N VAL A 24 18.14 13.52 1.41
CA VAL A 24 17.60 14.55 2.30
C VAL A 24 16.24 15.00 1.77
N ALA A 25 15.21 14.85 2.59
CA ALA A 25 13.83 15.22 2.29
C ALA A 25 13.36 16.37 3.19
N TRP A 26 12.37 17.11 2.71
CA TRP A 26 11.66 18.14 3.47
C TRP A 26 10.35 17.54 3.99
N ASP A 27 10.17 17.51 5.30
CA ASP A 27 8.93 17.11 5.96
C ASP A 27 7.92 18.26 5.83
N THR A 28 6.88 18.07 5.02
CA THR A 28 5.88 19.11 4.74
C THR A 28 4.75 19.16 5.75
N ARG A 29 4.71 18.24 6.72
CA ARG A 29 3.68 18.25 7.76
C ARG A 29 3.75 19.54 8.58
N PRO A 30 2.65 19.92 9.26
CA PRO A 30 2.66 21.06 10.17
C PRO A 30 3.72 20.95 11.27
N LYS A 31 4.21 22.08 11.77
CA LYS A 31 5.16 22.11 12.91
C LYS A 31 4.61 21.42 14.16
N SER A 32 3.29 21.43 14.35
CA SER A 32 2.61 20.73 15.46
C SER A 32 2.78 19.21 15.40
N GLU A 33 3.10 18.65 14.24
CA GLU A 33 3.37 17.23 14.01
C GLU A 33 4.87 16.93 13.88
N GLY A 34 5.73 17.92 14.17
CA GLY A 34 7.18 17.81 14.04
C GLY A 34 7.72 18.00 12.61
N GLY A 35 6.87 18.49 11.69
CA GLY A 35 7.27 18.80 10.32
C GLY A 35 7.85 20.20 10.13
N GLN A 36 7.90 20.67 8.87
CA GLN A 36 8.61 21.87 8.43
C GLN A 36 10.11 21.83 8.74
N ARG A 37 10.74 20.70 8.45
CA ARG A 37 12.18 20.48 8.67
C ARG A 37 12.79 19.61 7.59
N TRP A 38 14.09 19.79 7.38
CA TRP A 38 14.90 18.86 6.60
C TRP A 38 15.29 17.67 7.45
N TYR A 39 15.32 16.49 6.86
CA TYR A 39 15.77 15.28 7.51
C TYR A 39 16.41 14.31 6.50
N HIS A 40 17.32 13.48 6.99
CA HIS A 40 17.93 12.42 6.18
C HIS A 40 17.03 11.17 6.23
N LEU A 41 16.81 10.52 5.09
CA LEU A 41 15.96 9.32 4.99
C LEU A 41 16.57 8.11 5.73
N TYR A 42 17.89 8.07 5.85
CA TYR A 42 18.64 7.00 6.51
C TYR A 42 19.66 7.59 7.49
N PRO A 43 19.24 8.17 8.62
CA PRO A 43 20.14 8.93 9.50
C PRO A 43 21.17 8.04 10.20
N ASP A 44 20.84 6.77 10.40
CA ASP A 44 21.65 5.82 11.18
C ASP A 44 22.44 4.83 10.31
N GLU A 45 22.27 4.88 8.98
CA GLU A 45 22.91 3.96 8.04
C GLU A 45 24.16 4.59 7.40
N PRO A 46 25.32 3.91 7.43
CA PRO A 46 26.55 4.39 6.82
C PRO A 46 26.54 4.17 5.29
N ILE A 47 25.74 4.96 4.57
CA ILE A 47 25.61 4.86 3.11
C ILE A 47 26.71 5.70 2.44
N ALA A 48 27.80 5.04 2.04
CA ALA A 48 28.94 5.66 1.38
C ALA A 48 28.72 5.87 -0.12
N ALA A 49 29.49 6.77 -0.73
CA ALA A 49 29.52 6.92 -2.19
C ALA A 49 29.88 5.58 -2.86
N GLY A 50 29.14 5.22 -3.90
CA GLY A 50 29.25 3.93 -4.60
C GLY A 50 28.23 2.88 -4.13
N ASP A 51 27.58 3.09 -2.99
CA ASP A 51 26.45 2.26 -2.56
C ASP A 51 25.22 2.50 -3.46
N PRO A 52 24.45 1.46 -3.86
CA PRO A 52 23.21 1.63 -4.60
C PRO A 52 22.17 2.55 -3.95
N LEU A 53 22.16 2.64 -2.61
CA LEU A 53 21.29 3.51 -1.80
C LEU A 53 21.87 4.90 -1.56
N HIS A 54 23.12 5.17 -1.99
CA HIS A 54 23.61 6.54 -2.01
C HIS A 54 22.77 7.36 -2.98
N TRP A 55 22.60 8.67 -2.74
CA TRP A 55 21.75 9.53 -3.59
C TRP A 55 22.23 9.61 -5.05
N THR A 56 23.50 9.29 -5.33
CA THR A 56 24.03 9.15 -6.70
C THR A 56 23.90 7.74 -7.27
N GLY A 57 23.41 6.78 -6.48
CA GLY A 57 23.22 5.38 -6.83
C GLY A 57 21.98 5.15 -7.69
N GLY A 58 21.76 3.88 -8.07
CA GLY A 58 20.66 3.50 -8.95
C GLY A 58 19.28 3.59 -8.28
N PHE A 59 19.16 3.32 -6.98
CA PHE A 59 17.86 3.33 -6.31
C PHE A 59 17.27 4.74 -6.17
N PHE A 60 18.13 5.77 -6.13
CA PHE A 60 17.72 7.17 -6.10
C PHE A 60 17.51 7.79 -7.48
N ASN A 61 17.65 7.00 -8.55
CA ASN A 61 17.40 7.46 -9.91
C ASN A 61 15.91 7.56 -10.20
N TRP A 62 15.44 8.79 -10.42
CA TRP A 62 14.04 9.07 -10.69
C TRP A 62 13.55 8.39 -11.96
N ASN A 63 14.37 8.36 -13.02
CA ASN A 63 13.98 7.78 -14.32
C ASN A 63 13.61 6.29 -14.19
N THR A 64 14.31 5.53 -13.33
CA THR A 64 14.06 4.09 -13.14
C THR A 64 13.15 3.76 -11.97
N SER A 65 13.20 4.54 -10.89
CA SER A 65 12.59 4.17 -9.61
C SER A 65 11.30 4.93 -9.31
N CYS A 66 11.07 6.08 -9.95
CA CYS A 66 10.01 7.02 -9.55
C CYS A 66 9.08 7.41 -10.72
N ALA A 67 9.63 7.61 -11.92
CA ALA A 67 8.91 8.25 -13.03
C ALA A 67 7.58 7.57 -13.37
N GLU A 68 7.53 6.24 -13.45
CA GLU A 68 6.29 5.49 -13.75
C GLU A 68 5.14 5.77 -12.77
N CYS A 69 5.46 6.02 -11.49
CA CYS A 69 4.45 6.29 -10.48
C CYS A 69 4.05 7.76 -10.36
N HIS A 70 4.94 8.66 -10.77
CA HIS A 70 4.86 10.08 -10.47
C HIS A 70 4.76 10.93 -11.74
N SER A 71 4.43 10.32 -12.87
CA SER A 71 4.25 11.01 -14.14
C SER A 71 3.29 10.21 -15.04
N THR A 72 2.73 10.87 -16.04
CA THR A 72 1.78 10.29 -17.00
C THR A 72 2.46 10.11 -18.35
N ASP A 73 2.18 8.97 -19.00
CA ASP A 73 2.74 8.57 -20.29
C ASP A 73 4.28 8.60 -20.33
N VAL A 74 4.91 7.94 -19.36
CA VAL A 74 6.37 7.95 -19.24
C VAL A 74 7.02 7.03 -20.26
N GLU A 75 7.84 7.61 -21.12
CA GLU A 75 8.79 6.89 -21.96
C GLU A 75 10.20 7.01 -21.35
N LYS A 76 10.73 5.94 -20.74
CA LYS A 76 12.05 5.98 -20.08
C LYS A 76 13.19 6.28 -21.06
N ARG A 77 13.11 5.71 -22.28
CA ARG A 77 14.06 5.89 -23.39
C ARG A 77 15.52 5.76 -22.94
N TYR A 78 15.82 4.65 -22.25
CA TYR A 78 17.17 4.34 -21.79
C TYR A 78 17.99 3.73 -22.93
N ASP A 79 19.11 4.37 -23.25
CA ASP A 79 20.13 3.88 -24.16
C ASP A 79 21.22 3.18 -23.35
N ALA A 80 21.21 1.84 -23.39
CA ALA A 80 22.17 1.01 -22.68
C ALA A 80 23.59 1.11 -23.26
N GLY A 81 23.76 1.46 -24.53
CA GLY A 81 25.08 1.58 -25.17
C GLY A 81 25.83 2.84 -24.74
N ASN A 82 25.10 3.92 -24.50
CA ASN A 82 25.65 5.21 -24.07
C ASN A 82 25.42 5.53 -22.59
N ASP A 83 24.78 4.61 -21.84
CA ASP A 83 24.40 4.78 -20.44
C ASP A 83 23.67 6.12 -20.18
N ARG A 84 22.61 6.36 -20.97
CA ARG A 84 21.91 7.64 -21.02
C ARG A 84 20.40 7.44 -21.00
N PHE A 85 19.73 8.35 -20.30
CA PHE A 85 18.28 8.53 -20.41
C PHE A 85 17.94 9.68 -21.35
N ASP A 86 16.84 9.52 -22.08
CA ASP A 86 16.11 10.58 -22.77
C ASP A 86 14.65 10.53 -22.32
N THR A 87 14.41 10.49 -21.01
CA THR A 87 13.06 10.22 -20.46
C THR A 87 12.08 11.33 -20.80
N HIS A 88 10.97 10.97 -21.45
CA HIS A 88 9.86 11.87 -21.80
C HIS A 88 8.62 11.47 -21.01
N TYR A 89 7.73 12.43 -20.79
CA TYR A 89 6.44 12.26 -20.14
C TYR A 89 5.52 13.41 -20.56
N GLU A 90 4.21 13.19 -20.56
CA GLU A 90 3.23 14.23 -20.92
C GLU A 90 2.91 15.14 -19.73
N GLN A 91 2.83 14.57 -18.52
CA GLN A 91 2.55 15.32 -17.29
C GLN A 91 3.42 14.83 -16.14
N ILE A 92 4.00 15.77 -15.37
CA ILE A 92 4.77 15.48 -14.14
C ILE A 92 3.85 15.26 -12.93
N ASP A 93 2.85 14.40 -13.08
CA ASP A 93 1.92 13.95 -12.03
C ASP A 93 1.09 12.76 -12.55
N VAL A 94 0.26 12.17 -11.67
CA VAL A 94 -0.72 11.13 -12.03
C VAL A 94 -1.99 11.78 -12.59
N GLY A 95 -2.05 11.92 -13.91
CA GLY A 95 -3.20 12.45 -14.65
C GLY A 95 -4.24 11.39 -15.00
N CYS A 96 -5.31 11.81 -15.71
CA CYS A 96 -6.42 10.94 -16.09
C CYS A 96 -5.95 9.68 -16.84
N GLU A 97 -5.05 9.87 -17.81
CA GLU A 97 -4.57 8.83 -18.71
C GLU A 97 -3.67 7.82 -18.02
N ALA A 98 -3.09 8.16 -16.86
CA ALA A 98 -2.31 7.24 -16.05
C ALA A 98 -3.15 6.02 -15.63
N CYS A 99 -4.45 6.22 -15.41
CA CYS A 99 -5.41 5.19 -14.99
C CYS A 99 -6.32 4.74 -16.14
N HIS A 100 -6.68 5.64 -17.05
CA HIS A 100 -7.68 5.40 -18.09
C HIS A 100 -7.11 5.04 -19.48
N GLY A 101 -5.78 5.11 -19.64
CA GLY A 101 -5.11 5.00 -20.93
C GLY A 101 -5.24 6.27 -21.78
N PRO A 102 -4.75 6.26 -23.03
CA PRO A 102 -4.77 7.44 -23.90
C PRO A 102 -6.18 8.00 -24.11
N GLY A 103 -6.30 9.32 -24.06
CA GLY A 103 -7.55 10.08 -24.11
C GLY A 103 -7.84 10.76 -25.44
N SER A 104 -7.12 10.42 -26.52
CA SER A 104 -7.31 11.05 -27.84
C SER A 104 -8.74 10.87 -28.38
N GLU A 105 -9.34 9.68 -28.21
CA GLU A 105 -10.74 9.42 -28.55
C GLU A 105 -11.70 10.19 -27.62
N HIS A 106 -11.41 10.25 -26.32
CA HIS A 106 -12.17 11.06 -25.36
C HIS A 106 -12.26 12.52 -25.80
N VAL A 107 -11.13 13.12 -26.20
CA VAL A 107 -11.07 14.51 -26.70
C VAL A 107 -11.86 14.67 -27.99
N ALA A 108 -11.75 13.72 -28.93
CA ALA A 108 -12.51 13.76 -30.17
C ALA A 108 -14.03 13.74 -29.93
N LEU A 109 -14.51 12.87 -29.03
CA LEU A 109 -15.92 12.79 -28.64
C LEU A 109 -16.37 14.03 -27.87
N ALA A 110 -15.53 14.59 -26.99
CA ALA A 110 -15.83 15.82 -26.26
C ALA A 110 -16.04 16.99 -27.22
N ASN A 111 -15.15 17.15 -28.20
CA ASN A 111 -15.24 18.20 -29.22
C ASN A 111 -16.45 18.01 -30.14
N ALA A 112 -16.86 16.76 -30.38
CA ALA A 112 -18.07 16.44 -31.14
C ALA A 112 -19.37 16.57 -30.30
N GLY A 113 -19.27 16.81 -28.99
CA GLY A 113 -20.42 16.86 -28.09
C GLY A 113 -21.14 15.52 -27.91
N SER A 114 -20.45 14.40 -28.14
CA SER A 114 -21.02 13.05 -28.18
C SER A 114 -20.64 12.16 -26.99
N LEU A 115 -19.95 12.72 -25.98
CA LEU A 115 -19.65 12.01 -24.75
C LEU A 115 -20.92 11.51 -24.05
N SER A 116 -20.85 10.28 -23.56
CA SER A 116 -21.89 9.71 -22.70
C SER A 116 -21.28 8.79 -21.65
N ALA A 117 -22.06 8.41 -20.64
CA ALA A 117 -21.63 7.44 -19.64
C ALA A 117 -21.28 6.07 -20.25
N ALA A 118 -21.89 5.72 -21.39
CA ALA A 118 -21.61 4.48 -22.12
C ALA A 118 -20.41 4.63 -23.08
N GLN A 119 -20.09 5.86 -23.50
CA GLN A 119 -19.05 6.16 -24.48
C GLN A 119 -18.22 7.34 -23.97
N THR A 120 -17.30 7.03 -23.05
CA THR A 120 -16.39 8.02 -22.49
C THR A 120 -15.20 8.29 -23.41
N GLY A 121 -14.90 7.42 -24.36
CA GLY A 121 -13.70 7.52 -25.22
C GLY A 121 -12.38 7.20 -24.52
N PHE A 122 -12.43 6.69 -23.29
CA PHE A 122 -11.24 6.15 -22.62
C PHE A 122 -11.09 4.65 -22.90
N ALA A 123 -9.84 4.21 -23.08
CA ALA A 123 -9.52 2.81 -23.33
C ALA A 123 -9.85 1.89 -22.14
N MET A 124 -9.89 2.42 -20.91
CA MET A 124 -10.16 1.64 -19.70
C MET A 124 -11.33 2.18 -18.87
N SER A 125 -12.20 1.25 -18.48
CA SER A 125 -13.15 1.44 -17.38
C SER A 125 -12.65 0.74 -16.13
N LEU A 126 -12.54 1.49 -15.04
CA LEU A 126 -12.13 0.97 -13.73
C LEU A 126 -13.33 0.68 -12.82
N LYS A 127 -14.54 0.49 -13.36
CA LYS A 127 -15.72 0.19 -12.54
C LYS A 127 -15.60 -1.21 -11.93
N ALA A 128 -15.41 -1.31 -10.61
CA ALA A 128 -15.37 -2.60 -9.91
C ALA A 128 -16.12 -2.67 -8.56
N ARG A 129 -16.72 -1.56 -8.09
CA ARG A 129 -17.39 -1.49 -6.77
C ARG A 129 -18.41 -2.61 -6.55
N GLY A 130 -19.19 -2.94 -7.58
CA GLY A 130 -20.27 -3.93 -7.50
C GLY A 130 -21.42 -3.49 -6.57
N ALA A 131 -22.40 -4.37 -6.39
CA ALA A 131 -23.44 -4.25 -5.39
C ALA A 131 -23.18 -5.22 -4.24
N TRP A 132 -23.50 -4.80 -3.02
CA TRP A 132 -23.30 -5.56 -1.79
C TRP A 132 -24.61 -5.64 -1.02
N GLN A 133 -24.95 -6.82 -0.50
CA GLN A 133 -26.21 -7.07 0.17
C GLN A 133 -26.02 -7.94 1.40
N TRP A 134 -26.74 -7.62 2.47
CA TRP A 134 -26.85 -8.50 3.64
C TRP A 134 -27.92 -9.55 3.40
N ALA A 135 -27.58 -10.82 3.56
CA ALA A 135 -28.58 -11.86 3.70
C ALA A 135 -29.33 -11.70 5.03
N GLU A 136 -30.52 -12.27 5.14
CA GLU A 136 -31.31 -12.23 6.38
C GLU A 136 -30.49 -12.79 7.56
N GLY A 137 -30.35 -11.98 8.62
CA GLY A 137 -29.57 -12.34 9.81
C GLY A 137 -28.05 -12.30 9.65
N ALA A 138 -27.52 -11.86 8.51
CA ALA A 138 -26.07 -11.76 8.30
C ALA A 138 -25.52 -10.41 8.79
N ASP A 139 -24.39 -10.45 9.50
CA ASP A 139 -23.66 -9.25 9.94
C ASP A 139 -22.66 -8.73 8.90
N ILE A 140 -22.39 -9.52 7.85
CA ILE A 140 -21.42 -9.17 6.79
C ILE A 140 -22.12 -9.28 5.44
N ALA A 141 -22.08 -8.20 4.66
CA ALA A 141 -22.62 -8.15 3.31
C ALA A 141 -21.79 -9.00 2.35
N GLN A 142 -22.44 -9.53 1.32
CA GLN A 142 -21.79 -10.27 0.24
C GLN A 142 -21.99 -9.54 -1.09
N ARG A 143 -20.98 -9.63 -1.96
CA ARG A 143 -21.06 -9.07 -3.31
C ARG A 143 -22.11 -9.85 -4.11
N SER A 144 -23.07 -9.14 -4.69
CA SER A 144 -24.21 -9.76 -5.40
C SER A 144 -23.81 -10.39 -6.74
N GLU A 145 -22.73 -9.90 -7.35
CA GLU A 145 -22.18 -10.42 -8.59
C GLU A 145 -20.70 -10.77 -8.37
N PRO A 146 -20.13 -11.78 -9.04
CA PRO A 146 -18.69 -12.04 -8.99
C PRO A 146 -17.87 -10.91 -9.63
N LEU A 147 -16.67 -10.65 -9.11
CA LEU A 147 -15.74 -9.75 -9.78
C LEU A 147 -15.17 -10.47 -11.02
N THR A 148 -15.39 -9.91 -12.21
CA THR A 148 -15.04 -10.57 -13.48
C THR A 148 -13.69 -10.14 -14.04
N THR A 149 -13.11 -9.04 -13.56
CA THR A 149 -11.82 -8.51 -14.04
C THR A 149 -11.04 -7.89 -12.89
N ASN A 150 -9.70 -7.92 -12.98
CA ASN A 150 -8.79 -7.26 -12.03
C ASN A 150 -8.26 -5.90 -12.54
N HIS A 151 -8.79 -5.35 -13.64
CA HIS A 151 -8.22 -4.15 -14.27
C HIS A 151 -8.05 -2.96 -13.33
N GLN A 152 -9.03 -2.70 -12.44
CA GLN A 152 -8.90 -1.64 -11.44
C GLN A 152 -7.76 -1.90 -10.46
N ILE A 153 -7.72 -3.12 -9.93
CA ILE A 153 -6.73 -3.52 -8.94
C ILE A 153 -5.33 -3.41 -9.54
N ASP A 154 -5.14 -3.93 -10.76
CA ASP A 154 -3.87 -3.90 -11.48
C ASP A 154 -3.45 -2.48 -11.88
N SER A 155 -4.41 -1.64 -12.29
CA SER A 155 -4.15 -0.23 -12.60
C SER A 155 -3.63 0.55 -11.38
N CYS A 156 -4.23 0.35 -10.20
CA CYS A 156 -3.74 0.94 -8.95
C CYS A 156 -2.38 0.36 -8.54
N ALA A 157 -2.20 -0.95 -8.73
CA ALA A 157 -1.02 -1.69 -8.30
C ALA A 157 0.24 -1.39 -9.12
N ARG A 158 0.11 -0.78 -10.30
CA ARG A 158 1.25 -0.21 -11.05
C ARG A 158 2.07 0.74 -10.18
N CYS A 159 1.42 1.48 -9.28
CA CYS A 159 2.08 2.42 -8.38
C CYS A 159 2.05 1.98 -6.92
N HIS A 160 0.93 1.43 -6.45
CA HIS A 160 0.69 1.10 -5.04
C HIS A 160 1.23 -0.28 -4.63
N ALA A 161 2.40 -0.65 -5.16
CA ALA A 161 3.11 -1.89 -4.89
C ALA A 161 4.63 -1.70 -4.86
N ARG A 162 5.34 -2.59 -4.16
CA ARG A 162 6.78 -2.79 -4.39
C ARG A 162 6.96 -3.80 -5.50
N ARG A 163 7.59 -3.39 -6.59
CA ARG A 163 7.68 -4.15 -7.83
C ARG A 163 8.88 -3.70 -8.65
N GLY A 164 9.39 -4.60 -9.49
CA GLY A 164 10.31 -4.26 -10.56
C GLY A 164 9.58 -4.21 -11.91
N THR A 165 9.92 -3.24 -12.75
CA THR A 165 9.39 -3.12 -14.12
C THR A 165 10.20 -3.98 -15.08
N LEU A 166 9.54 -4.87 -15.83
CA LEU A 166 10.13 -5.75 -16.84
C LEU A 166 9.92 -5.23 -18.27
N GLY A 167 8.94 -4.36 -18.48
CA GLY A 167 8.58 -3.77 -19.76
C GLY A 167 7.59 -2.62 -19.60
N GLU A 168 7.08 -2.09 -20.70
CA GLU A 168 6.10 -1.00 -20.68
C GLU A 168 4.70 -1.52 -20.36
N TYR A 169 3.98 -0.85 -19.47
CA TYR A 169 2.63 -1.25 -19.09
C TYR A 169 1.62 -0.98 -20.21
N HIS A 170 0.72 -1.93 -20.44
CA HIS A 170 -0.37 -1.78 -21.39
C HIS A 170 -1.71 -1.63 -20.65
N PRO A 171 -2.44 -0.52 -20.85
CA PRO A 171 -3.78 -0.31 -20.30
C PRO A 171 -4.70 -1.54 -20.48
N GLY A 172 -5.26 -2.04 -19.39
CA GLY A 172 -6.20 -3.18 -19.39
C GLY A 172 -5.54 -4.55 -19.47
N LYS A 173 -4.21 -4.64 -19.44
CA LYS A 173 -3.50 -5.91 -19.29
C LYS A 173 -3.19 -6.22 -17.82
N PRO A 174 -3.06 -7.51 -17.46
CA PRO A 174 -2.60 -7.90 -16.14
C PRO A 174 -1.28 -7.22 -15.76
N LEU A 175 -1.17 -6.76 -14.52
CA LEU A 175 0.05 -6.11 -14.04
C LEU A 175 1.30 -7.00 -14.23
N LEU A 176 1.15 -8.29 -13.94
CA LEU A 176 2.25 -9.26 -13.93
C LEU A 176 2.81 -9.58 -15.33
N ASP A 177 2.16 -9.13 -16.40
CA ASP A 177 2.72 -9.23 -17.76
C ASP A 177 3.96 -8.33 -17.91
N THR A 178 4.06 -7.26 -17.11
CA THR A 178 5.07 -6.20 -17.26
C THR A 178 5.77 -5.84 -15.94
N HIS A 179 5.28 -6.32 -14.79
CA HIS A 179 5.89 -6.06 -13.48
C HIS A 179 6.08 -7.34 -12.68
N ARG A 180 7.23 -7.43 -12.02
CA ARG A 180 7.50 -8.45 -11.00
C ARG A 180 7.19 -7.89 -9.63
N LEU A 181 6.10 -8.34 -9.02
CA LEU A 181 5.75 -8.00 -7.64
C LEU A 181 6.80 -8.53 -6.66
N ALA A 182 7.15 -7.73 -5.65
CA ALA A 182 7.88 -8.22 -4.48
C ALA A 182 6.97 -9.13 -3.65
N ILE A 183 7.40 -10.38 -3.45
CA ILE A 183 6.65 -11.37 -2.69
C ILE A 183 6.69 -11.05 -1.19
N ILE A 184 5.89 -11.77 -0.39
CA ILE A 184 6.04 -11.72 1.06
C ILE A 184 7.39 -12.36 1.42
N GLU A 185 8.36 -11.52 1.72
CA GLU A 185 9.70 -11.91 2.16
C GLU A 185 10.23 -10.94 3.22
N GLU A 186 11.13 -11.43 4.06
CA GLU A 186 11.89 -10.57 4.96
C GLU A 186 13.03 -9.86 4.17
N PRO A 187 13.34 -8.59 4.46
CA PRO A 187 12.79 -7.75 5.54
C PRO A 187 11.54 -6.93 5.14
N LEU A 188 11.01 -7.12 3.94
CA LEU A 188 9.93 -6.30 3.40
C LEU A 188 8.59 -6.44 4.15
N TYR A 189 8.32 -7.64 4.66
CA TYR A 189 7.16 -7.96 5.48
C TYR A 189 7.61 -8.54 6.83
N TRP A 190 6.77 -8.38 7.85
CA TRP A 190 6.88 -9.17 9.06
C TRP A 190 6.59 -10.65 8.77
N PRO A 191 7.06 -11.60 9.60
CA PRO A 191 6.83 -13.03 9.36
C PRO A 191 5.34 -13.42 9.30
N ASP A 192 4.46 -12.61 9.89
CA ASP A 192 3.02 -12.79 9.80
C ASP A 192 2.38 -12.13 8.56
N GLY A 193 3.18 -11.56 7.67
CA GLY A 193 2.76 -10.93 6.43
C GLY A 193 2.23 -9.51 6.60
N GLN A 194 2.34 -8.87 7.77
CA GLN A 194 2.10 -7.43 7.88
C GLN A 194 3.17 -6.66 7.10
N ILE A 195 2.80 -5.52 6.53
CA ILE A 195 3.79 -4.62 5.93
C ILE A 195 4.87 -4.24 6.96
N ARG A 196 6.13 -4.17 6.53
CA ARG A 196 7.26 -3.73 7.39
C ARG A 196 8.06 -2.63 6.73
N ASP A 197 8.46 -2.84 5.47
CA ASP A 197 9.16 -1.84 4.65
C ASP A 197 8.23 -1.32 3.54
N GLU A 198 8.71 -0.49 2.61
CA GLU A 198 7.94 0.17 1.53
C GLU A 198 7.36 -0.81 0.50
N VAL A 199 6.48 -1.69 0.95
CA VAL A 199 5.70 -2.64 0.14
C VAL A 199 4.37 -2.07 -0.33
N TYR A 200 4.06 -0.86 0.14
CA TYR A 200 2.82 -0.14 -0.12
C TYR A 200 1.62 -0.94 0.40
N VAL A 201 0.66 -1.28 -0.47
CA VAL A 201 -0.62 -1.88 -0.03
C VAL A 201 -1.00 -3.11 -0.85
N TYR A 202 -0.65 -3.16 -2.13
CA TYR A 202 -1.15 -4.17 -3.06
C TYR A 202 -0.86 -5.62 -2.62
N GLY A 203 0.39 -5.92 -2.26
CA GLY A 203 0.76 -7.28 -1.86
C GLY A 203 -0.03 -7.79 -0.65
N SER A 204 -0.24 -6.94 0.36
CA SER A 204 -1.08 -7.26 1.52
C SER A 204 -2.57 -7.38 1.14
N PHE A 205 -3.04 -6.53 0.23
CA PHE A 205 -4.44 -6.48 -0.19
C PHE A 205 -4.87 -7.72 -0.95
N ILE A 206 -4.11 -8.16 -1.96
CA ILE A 206 -4.52 -9.30 -2.79
C ILE A 206 -4.57 -10.63 -2.04
N GLN A 207 -3.93 -10.70 -0.86
CA GLN A 207 -3.94 -11.85 0.04
C GLN A 207 -5.05 -11.77 1.11
N SER A 208 -5.74 -10.63 1.20
CA SER A 208 -6.79 -10.40 2.19
C SER A 208 -8.08 -11.18 1.88
N LYS A 209 -8.87 -11.43 2.92
CA LYS A 209 -10.24 -11.94 2.76
C LYS A 209 -11.16 -10.96 2.03
N MET A 210 -10.87 -9.66 2.12
CA MET A 210 -11.61 -8.61 1.40
C MET A 210 -11.45 -8.78 -0.11
N HIS A 211 -10.21 -8.93 -0.57
CA HIS A 211 -9.94 -9.18 -1.99
C HIS A 211 -10.57 -10.50 -2.46
N GLN A 212 -10.47 -11.58 -1.67
CA GLN A 212 -11.12 -12.86 -1.98
C GLN A 212 -12.64 -12.75 -2.09
N ALA A 213 -13.27 -11.85 -1.32
CA ALA A 213 -14.70 -11.55 -1.40
C ALA A 213 -15.08 -10.64 -2.58
N GLY A 214 -14.12 -10.18 -3.39
CA GLY A 214 -14.34 -9.31 -4.55
C GLY A 214 -14.41 -7.81 -4.21
N VAL A 215 -13.89 -7.39 -3.06
CA VAL A 215 -13.66 -5.96 -2.75
C VAL A 215 -12.55 -5.43 -3.67
N ALA A 216 -12.74 -4.21 -4.18
CA ALA A 216 -11.77 -3.49 -4.99
C ALA A 216 -11.42 -2.14 -4.33
N CYS A 217 -10.34 -1.50 -4.77
CA CYS A 217 -9.83 -0.24 -4.19
C CYS A 217 -10.92 0.84 -4.10
N THR A 218 -11.75 0.96 -5.13
CA THR A 218 -12.80 1.98 -5.20
C THR A 218 -14.01 1.70 -4.30
N ASN A 219 -14.11 0.54 -3.65
CA ASN A 219 -15.10 0.33 -2.58
C ASN A 219 -14.78 1.18 -1.35
N CYS A 220 -13.52 1.59 -1.17
CA CYS A 220 -13.08 2.41 -0.05
C CYS A 220 -12.62 3.80 -0.49
N HIS A 221 -11.97 3.91 -1.66
CA HIS A 221 -11.39 5.15 -2.15
C HIS A 221 -12.18 5.76 -3.32
N ASN A 222 -12.24 7.08 -3.36
CA ASN A 222 -12.65 7.84 -4.53
C ASN A 222 -11.38 8.21 -5.34
N PRO A 223 -11.18 7.64 -6.55
CA PRO A 223 -9.95 7.85 -7.31
C PRO A 223 -9.82 9.25 -7.91
N HIS A 224 -10.89 10.06 -7.92
CA HIS A 224 -10.86 11.42 -8.48
C HIS A 224 -10.65 12.50 -7.42
N SER A 225 -11.02 12.25 -6.15
CA SER A 225 -10.80 13.18 -5.04
C SER A 225 -9.71 12.73 -4.08
N ASN A 226 -9.23 11.49 -4.20
CA ASN A 226 -8.33 10.81 -3.26
C ASN A 226 -8.88 10.66 -1.83
N GLN A 227 -10.17 10.95 -1.62
CA GLN A 227 -10.82 10.79 -0.33
C GLN A 227 -11.42 9.39 -0.18
N LEU A 228 -11.76 9.04 1.05
CA LEU A 228 -12.58 7.86 1.32
C LEU A 228 -14.01 8.09 0.81
N VAL A 229 -14.69 7.01 0.43
CA VAL A 229 -16.10 7.07 -0.04
C VAL A 229 -17.11 7.32 1.08
N ALA A 230 -16.68 7.13 2.33
CA ALA A 230 -17.41 7.39 3.55
C ALA A 230 -16.42 7.83 4.64
N GLU A 231 -16.91 8.48 5.68
CA GLU A 231 -16.06 8.97 6.78
C GLU A 231 -15.84 7.89 7.85
N GLY A 232 -14.61 7.82 8.39
CA GLY A 232 -14.26 6.96 9.52
C GLY A 232 -14.69 5.49 9.35
N ASN A 233 -15.33 4.94 10.39
CA ASN A 233 -15.86 3.57 10.39
C ASN A 233 -16.96 3.34 9.35
N GLY A 234 -17.55 4.41 8.80
CA GLY A 234 -18.54 4.36 7.73
C GLY A 234 -18.03 3.60 6.50
N VAL A 235 -16.72 3.64 6.21
CA VAL A 235 -16.13 2.86 5.11
C VAL A 235 -16.28 1.36 5.34
N CYS A 236 -16.01 0.89 6.56
CA CYS A 236 -16.14 -0.51 6.95
C CYS A 236 -17.63 -0.90 7.06
N ALA A 237 -18.45 0.03 7.56
CA ALA A 237 -19.88 -0.16 7.79
C ALA A 237 -20.71 -0.35 6.51
N GLN A 238 -20.12 -0.08 5.34
CA GLN A 238 -20.71 -0.42 4.04
C GLN A 238 -20.98 -1.93 3.89
N CYS A 239 -20.19 -2.77 4.55
CA CYS A 239 -20.31 -4.23 4.48
C CYS A 239 -20.40 -4.89 5.86
N HIS A 240 -19.82 -4.29 6.89
CA HIS A 240 -19.86 -4.81 8.26
C HIS A 240 -20.95 -4.10 9.05
N LEU A 241 -21.97 -4.83 9.52
CA LEU A 241 -23.10 -4.23 10.22
C LEU A 241 -22.64 -3.43 11.44
N ALA A 242 -22.89 -2.10 11.43
CA ALA A 242 -22.38 -1.19 12.44
C ALA A 242 -22.88 -1.53 13.86
N SER A 243 -24.13 -2.00 14.00
CA SER A 243 -24.67 -2.43 15.29
C SER A 243 -23.90 -3.61 15.91
N THR A 244 -23.21 -4.39 15.08
CA THR A 244 -22.42 -5.55 15.49
C THR A 244 -20.96 -5.17 15.69
N TYR A 245 -20.35 -4.44 14.75
CA TYR A 245 -18.89 -4.22 14.72
C TYR A 245 -18.46 -2.82 15.19
N ASP A 246 -19.20 -1.76 14.85
CA ASP A 246 -18.93 -0.39 15.31
C ASP A 246 -19.64 -0.12 16.65
N ASN A 247 -19.37 -1.02 17.61
CA ASN A 247 -20.04 -1.05 18.90
C ASN A 247 -19.02 -1.29 20.02
N PRO A 248 -19.13 -0.60 21.18
CA PRO A 248 -18.20 -0.80 22.30
C PRO A 248 -18.14 -2.23 22.83
N THR A 249 -19.18 -3.03 22.60
CA THR A 249 -19.15 -4.46 22.93
C THR A 249 -18.22 -5.27 22.01
N HIS A 250 -17.97 -4.81 20.79
CA HIS A 250 -17.01 -5.38 19.86
C HIS A 250 -15.63 -4.79 20.06
N HIS A 251 -15.48 -3.46 19.90
CA HIS A 251 -14.16 -2.82 19.92
C HIS A 251 -13.62 -2.56 21.33
N ARG A 252 -14.46 -2.62 22.38
CA ARG A 252 -14.06 -2.53 23.80
C ARG A 252 -13.38 -1.22 24.23
N HIS A 253 -13.61 -0.16 23.47
CA HIS A 253 -13.12 1.18 23.77
C HIS A 253 -14.27 2.16 23.97
N PRO A 254 -14.03 3.34 24.58
CA PRO A 254 -15.00 4.42 24.56
C PRO A 254 -15.36 4.85 23.13
N PHE A 255 -16.59 5.32 22.93
CA PHE A 255 -17.01 5.90 21.66
C PHE A 255 -16.09 7.06 21.25
N ALA A 256 -15.83 7.19 19.95
CA ALA A 256 -15.02 8.25 19.36
C ALA A 256 -13.60 8.36 19.95
N SER A 257 -13.05 7.24 20.45
CA SER A 257 -11.63 7.12 20.80
C SER A 257 -10.84 6.52 19.64
N ALA A 258 -9.51 6.67 19.63
CA ALA A 258 -8.66 6.01 18.63
C ALA A 258 -8.92 4.50 18.56
N GLY A 259 -9.00 3.82 19.71
CA GLY A 259 -9.33 2.38 19.77
C GLY A 259 -10.75 1.99 19.33
N SER A 260 -11.63 2.96 19.02
CA SER A 260 -12.94 2.69 18.40
C SER A 260 -12.89 2.71 16.87
N ALA A 261 -11.82 3.22 16.25
CA ALA A 261 -11.68 3.22 14.80
C ALA A 261 -11.30 1.82 14.28
N CYS A 262 -12.09 1.26 13.36
CA CYS A 262 -11.85 -0.07 12.80
C CYS A 262 -10.42 -0.21 12.24
N VAL A 263 -9.96 0.84 11.56
CA VAL A 263 -8.64 0.87 10.90
C VAL A 263 -7.47 0.84 11.89
N ASP A 264 -7.64 1.26 13.14
CA ASP A 264 -6.54 1.27 14.11
C ASP A 264 -6.22 -0.14 14.63
N CYS A 265 -7.21 -1.04 14.60
CA CYS A 265 -7.03 -2.45 14.95
C CYS A 265 -6.77 -3.33 13.72
N HIS A 266 -7.54 -3.13 12.64
CA HIS A 266 -7.54 -4.03 11.49
C HIS A 266 -6.57 -3.62 10.38
N MET A 267 -6.12 -2.36 10.38
CA MET A 267 -5.21 -1.79 9.39
C MET A 267 -4.08 -1.02 10.10
N PRO A 268 -3.29 -1.70 10.96
CA PRO A 268 -2.23 -1.05 11.72
C PRO A 268 -1.25 -0.34 10.79
N SER A 269 -0.73 0.81 11.23
CA SER A 269 0.20 1.59 10.42
C SER A 269 1.66 1.22 10.67
N GLN A 270 2.48 1.52 9.67
CA GLN A 270 3.94 1.53 9.74
C GLN A 270 4.44 2.87 9.21
N LEU A 271 5.55 3.35 9.78
CA LEU A 271 6.19 4.59 9.38
C LEU A 271 7.23 4.32 8.28
N TYR A 272 7.02 4.93 7.13
CA TYR A 272 7.91 4.88 5.97
C TYR A 272 8.61 6.21 5.79
N MET A 273 9.80 6.17 5.18
CA MET A 273 10.58 7.38 4.87
C MET A 273 10.73 8.35 6.05
N GLY A 274 10.72 7.83 7.29
CA GLY A 274 10.79 8.60 8.53
C GLY A 274 9.56 9.43 8.92
N VAL A 275 8.62 9.71 8.01
CA VAL A 275 7.50 10.66 8.28
C VAL A 275 6.15 10.25 7.64
N ASP A 276 6.13 9.19 6.83
CA ASP A 276 4.95 8.75 6.07
C ASP A 276 4.30 7.51 6.70
N SER A 277 3.26 7.73 7.51
CA SER A 277 2.51 6.64 8.12
C SER A 277 1.54 6.01 7.13
N ARG A 278 1.76 4.75 6.74
CA ARG A 278 0.87 4.01 5.84
C ARG A 278 0.26 2.81 6.54
N ARG A 279 -1.01 2.54 6.23
CA ARG A 279 -1.80 1.46 6.84
C ARG A 279 -1.69 0.16 6.07
N ASP A 280 -1.57 -0.95 6.79
CA ASP A 280 -1.65 -2.29 6.23
C ASP A 280 -3.03 -2.55 5.58
N HIS A 281 -3.05 -3.20 4.42
CA HIS A 281 -4.29 -3.49 3.68
C HIS A 281 -4.61 -4.99 3.65
N SER A 282 -4.14 -5.77 4.62
CA SER A 282 -4.61 -7.15 4.82
C SER A 282 -5.93 -7.22 5.61
N MET A 283 -6.33 -6.12 6.28
CA MET A 283 -7.56 -5.96 7.08
C MET A 283 -7.82 -7.12 8.06
N ARG A 284 -6.77 -7.59 8.73
CA ARG A 284 -6.81 -8.82 9.54
C ARG A 284 -7.44 -8.57 10.91
N ILE A 285 -8.02 -9.61 11.50
CA ILE A 285 -8.31 -9.61 12.95
C ILE A 285 -6.95 -9.55 13.68
N PRO A 286 -6.75 -8.70 14.70
CA PRO A 286 -5.48 -8.61 15.43
C PRO A 286 -4.98 -9.99 15.92
N ARG A 287 -3.69 -10.27 15.74
CA ARG A 287 -3.05 -11.55 16.11
C ARG A 287 -1.87 -11.38 17.09
N PRO A 288 -2.08 -10.93 18.34
CA PRO A 288 -0.99 -10.87 19.33
C PRO A 288 -0.34 -12.24 19.61
N ASP A 289 -1.05 -13.34 19.35
CA ASP A 289 -0.49 -14.69 19.42
C ASP A 289 0.62 -14.97 18.41
N LEU A 290 0.64 -14.26 17.28
CA LEU A 290 1.74 -14.34 16.32
C LEU A 290 2.91 -13.49 16.79
N SER A 291 2.65 -12.28 17.32
CA SER A 291 3.69 -11.40 17.89
C SER A 291 4.55 -12.11 18.93
N MET A 292 3.94 -12.90 19.83
CA MET A 292 4.68 -13.67 20.84
C MET A 292 5.70 -14.65 20.24
N SER A 293 5.42 -15.18 19.05
CA SER A 293 6.26 -16.19 18.38
C SER A 293 7.20 -15.60 17.33
N THR A 294 6.86 -14.48 16.72
CA THR A 294 7.56 -13.94 15.55
C THR A 294 8.24 -12.60 15.80
N GLY A 295 7.92 -11.93 16.91
CA GLY A 295 8.36 -10.56 17.17
C GLY A 295 7.66 -9.49 16.32
N ALA A 296 6.71 -9.88 15.46
CA ALA A 296 5.93 -8.93 14.68
C ALA A 296 5.09 -8.00 15.58
N PRO A 297 4.90 -6.72 15.25
CA PRO A 297 4.06 -5.82 16.02
C PRO A 297 2.59 -6.27 15.98
N ASN A 298 1.80 -5.88 16.98
CA ASN A 298 0.34 -6.03 16.94
C ASN A 298 -0.34 -4.71 17.26
N ALA A 299 -1.56 -4.53 16.74
CA ALA A 299 -2.31 -3.30 16.86
C ALA A 299 -2.55 -2.86 18.33
N CYS A 300 -2.76 -3.81 19.25
CA CYS A 300 -3.00 -3.48 20.66
C CYS A 300 -1.78 -2.80 21.29
N ASN A 301 -0.59 -3.40 21.14
CA ASN A 301 0.63 -2.89 21.75
C ASN A 301 1.23 -1.67 21.02
N GLN A 302 0.65 -1.21 19.90
CA GLN A 302 1.00 0.09 19.32
C GLN A 302 0.46 1.26 20.16
N CYS A 303 -0.66 1.06 20.88
CA CYS A 303 -1.20 2.04 21.82
C CYS A 303 -0.90 1.69 23.28
N HIS A 304 -0.92 0.39 23.61
CA HIS A 304 -0.66 -0.13 24.96
C HIS A 304 0.79 -0.61 25.09
N THR A 305 1.72 0.34 25.05
CA THR A 305 3.17 0.08 25.00
C THR A 305 3.74 -0.44 26.32
N ASP A 306 3.01 -0.26 27.42
CA ASP A 306 3.33 -0.74 28.77
C ASP A 306 2.85 -2.18 29.04
N HIS A 307 2.11 -2.77 28.09
CA HIS A 307 1.60 -4.13 28.19
C HIS A 307 2.33 -5.09 27.26
N SER A 308 2.30 -6.37 27.61
CA SER A 308 2.85 -7.45 26.78
C SER A 308 1.89 -7.89 25.68
N ALA A 309 2.41 -8.62 24.68
CA ALA A 309 1.57 -9.31 23.69
C ALA A 309 0.69 -10.40 24.31
N ASP A 310 1.13 -11.02 25.41
CA ASP A 310 0.35 -12.01 26.17
C ASP A 310 -0.88 -11.39 26.85
N TRP A 311 -0.74 -10.15 27.36
CA TRP A 311 -1.88 -9.38 27.87
C TRP A 311 -2.92 -9.12 26.77
N ALA A 312 -2.47 -8.64 25.61
CA ALA A 312 -3.36 -8.36 24.48
C ALA A 312 -4.05 -9.64 23.98
N TYR A 313 -3.29 -10.74 23.91
CA TYR A 313 -3.81 -12.05 23.57
C TYR A 313 -4.90 -12.51 24.55
N SER A 314 -4.64 -12.44 25.86
CA SER A 314 -5.57 -12.88 26.90
C SER A 314 -6.86 -12.06 26.87
N ALA A 315 -6.75 -10.73 26.70
CA ALA A 315 -7.92 -9.85 26.55
C ALA A 315 -8.81 -10.27 25.36
N LEU A 316 -8.22 -10.53 24.19
CA LEU A 316 -8.98 -10.97 23.02
C LEU A 316 -9.66 -12.34 23.25
N VAL A 317 -8.98 -13.28 23.91
CA VAL A 317 -9.57 -14.58 24.27
C VAL A 317 -10.75 -14.40 25.24
N ASP A 318 -10.61 -13.55 26.26
CA ASP A 318 -11.67 -13.24 27.22
C ASP A 318 -12.88 -12.57 26.54
N TRP A 319 -12.65 -11.80 25.49
CA TRP A 319 -13.71 -11.21 24.65
C TRP A 319 -14.37 -12.22 23.71
N GLY A 320 -13.89 -13.47 23.68
CA GLY A 320 -14.44 -14.56 22.87
C GLY A 320 -13.77 -14.74 21.50
N VAL A 321 -12.66 -14.03 21.20
CA VAL A 321 -11.95 -14.20 19.93
C VAL A 321 -11.28 -15.57 19.88
N ARG A 322 -11.64 -16.35 18.86
CA ARG A 322 -11.05 -17.67 18.62
C ARG A 322 -10.04 -17.61 17.47
N PHE A 323 -8.76 -17.56 17.81
CA PHE A 323 -7.70 -17.69 16.81
C PHE A 323 -7.67 -19.11 16.22
N ALA A 324 -7.83 -19.21 14.90
CA ALA A 324 -7.61 -20.42 14.13
C ALA A 324 -6.09 -20.66 13.90
N ASP A 325 -5.73 -21.90 13.55
CA ASP A 325 -4.39 -22.29 13.09
C ASP A 325 -3.23 -21.90 14.02
N ARG A 326 -3.48 -21.81 15.33
CA ARG A 326 -2.49 -21.37 16.34
C ARG A 326 -1.17 -22.15 16.26
N ARG A 327 -1.21 -23.45 15.96
CA ARG A 327 0.00 -24.30 15.88
C ARG A 327 0.65 -24.31 14.50
N ASN A 328 -0.14 -24.19 13.43
CA ASN A 328 0.31 -24.45 12.06
C ASN A 328 0.33 -23.19 11.19
N HIS A 329 0.24 -22.01 11.79
CA HIS A 329 0.27 -20.76 11.04
C HIS A 329 1.60 -20.61 10.30
N PRO A 330 1.61 -20.32 8.98
CA PRO A 330 2.84 -20.22 8.18
C PRO A 330 3.89 -19.29 8.79
N ALA A 331 3.46 -18.18 9.39
CA ALA A 331 4.33 -17.23 10.10
C ALA A 331 5.28 -17.88 11.12
N ARG A 332 4.80 -18.90 11.84
CA ARG A 332 5.61 -19.61 12.85
C ARG A 332 6.66 -20.50 12.20
N ALA A 333 6.33 -21.13 11.07
CA ALA A 333 7.28 -21.91 10.30
C ALA A 333 8.39 -21.03 9.70
N PHE A 334 8.02 -19.88 9.13
CA PHE A 334 9.00 -18.93 8.58
C PHE A 334 9.96 -18.41 9.65
N THR A 335 9.45 -18.08 10.83
CA THR A 335 10.29 -17.59 11.95
C THR A 335 11.24 -18.68 12.47
N GLN A 336 10.77 -19.93 12.62
CA GLN A 336 11.62 -21.02 13.09
C GLN A 336 12.78 -21.31 12.14
N LEU A 337 12.58 -21.19 10.83
CA LEU A 337 13.64 -21.34 9.83
C LEU A 337 14.70 -20.24 9.93
N ALA A 338 14.28 -18.99 10.14
CA ALA A 338 15.19 -17.85 10.34
C ALA A 338 16.01 -17.96 11.64
N ALA A 339 15.45 -18.53 12.71
CA ALA A 339 16.18 -18.77 13.96
C ALA A 339 17.24 -19.88 13.84
N VAL A 340 17.02 -20.87 12.96
CA VAL A 340 17.98 -21.96 12.73
C VAL A 340 19.18 -21.51 11.89
N THR A 341 19.01 -20.53 11.00
CA THR A 341 20.12 -19.98 10.20
C THR A 341 20.97 -18.94 10.96
N CYS A 342 20.46 -18.38 12.05
CA CYS A 342 21.14 -17.38 12.88
C CYS A 342 21.72 -17.91 14.21
N ALA A 343 21.90 -19.22 14.38
CA ALA A 343 22.62 -19.76 15.53
C ALA A 343 24.13 -19.52 15.37
N PRO A 344 24.78 -18.68 16.20
CA PRO A 344 26.23 -18.61 16.23
C PRO A 344 26.73 -19.90 16.91
N HIS A 345 27.58 -20.64 16.19
CA HIS A 345 28.21 -21.89 16.59
C HIS A 345 27.33 -23.14 16.51
N ARG A 346 27.37 -23.80 15.34
CA ARG A 346 27.67 -25.24 15.19
C ARG A 346 27.78 -25.61 13.71
N CYS A 347 28.84 -25.15 13.08
CA CYS A 347 29.46 -25.84 11.95
C CYS A 347 30.92 -26.10 12.37
N CYS A 348 31.20 -27.32 12.80
CA CYS A 348 32.52 -27.92 12.71
C CYS A 348 32.58 -28.70 11.40
#